data_AF-A0A7C3ISL0-F1
#
_entry.id   AF-A0A7C3ISL0-F1
#
_cell.length_a   1.000
_cell.length_b   1.000
_cell.length_c   1.000
_cell.angle_alpha   90.00
_cell.angle_beta   90.00
_cell.angle_gamma   90.00
#
_symmetry.space_group_name_H-M   'P 1'
#
loop_
_entity.id
_entity.type
_entity.pdbx_description
1 polymer ?
#
loop_
_entity_poly.entity_id
_entity_poly.type
_entity_poly.pdbx_seq_one_letter_code
_entity_poly.pdbx_strand_id
1 'polypeptide(L)'
;MAPVHTGTASADTQATFQRLMLARNGDAVRELAQRRRLSKSDVAALVRRILEEQERLGTEDRLGPRYDIHSGRHLSLAEWAGQFLRG
;
A
#
# COMPACT_ATOMS: atom_id res chain seq x y z
N MET A 1 23.07 -20.36 -13.29
CA MET A 1 22.33 -19.08 -13.37
C MET A 1 21.04 -19.25 -12.59
N ALA A 2 20.86 -18.52 -11.48
CA ALA A 2 19.61 -18.57 -10.72
C ALA A 2 18.52 -17.79 -11.48
N PRO A 3 17.26 -18.25 -11.49
CA PRO A 3 16.18 -17.54 -12.17
C PRO A 3 15.92 -16.22 -11.44
N VAL A 4 15.97 -15.13 -12.20
CA VAL A 4 15.56 -13.81 -11.77
C VAL A 4 14.03 -13.87 -11.65
N HIS A 5 13.52 -14.11 -10.45
CA HIS A 5 12.10 -14.00 -10.18
C HIS A 5 11.70 -12.53 -10.30
N THR A 6 11.14 -12.15 -11.44
CA THR A 6 10.30 -10.98 -11.59
C THR A 6 9.14 -11.13 -10.59
N GLY A 7 9.27 -10.44 -9.47
CA GLY A 7 8.48 -10.65 -8.25
C GLY A 7 7.05 -10.17 -8.38
N THR A 8 6.17 -10.99 -8.93
CA THR A 8 4.73 -10.85 -8.68
C THR A 8 4.47 -11.11 -7.20
N ALA A 9 3.90 -10.12 -6.50
CA ALA A 9 3.50 -10.29 -5.10
C ALA A 9 2.52 -11.46 -4.98
N SER A 10 2.83 -12.41 -4.10
CA SER A 10 1.91 -13.52 -3.78
C SER A 10 0.60 -13.00 -3.18
N ALA A 11 -0.49 -13.76 -3.28
CA ALA A 11 -1.81 -13.36 -2.76
C ALA A 11 -1.76 -12.96 -1.27
N ASP A 12 -0.94 -13.67 -0.48
CA ASP A 12 -0.68 -13.36 0.94
C ASP A 12 0.04 -12.02 1.15
N THR A 13 1.00 -11.72 0.25
CA THR A 13 1.68 -10.43 0.23
C THR A 13 0.69 -9.31 -0.10
N GLN A 14 -0.19 -9.50 -1.09
CA GLN A 14 -1.19 -8.50 -1.46
C GLN A 14 -2.19 -8.24 -0.31
N ALA A 15 -2.67 -9.29 0.36
CA ALA A 15 -3.58 -9.16 1.51
C ALA A 15 -2.93 -8.42 2.69
N THR A 16 -1.67 -8.74 3.00
CA THR A 16 -0.90 -8.04 4.05
C THR A 16 -0.70 -6.57 3.66
N PHE A 17 -0.29 -6.32 2.42
CA PHE A 17 -0.06 -4.97 1.89
C PHE A 17 -1.32 -4.11 1.98
N GLN A 18 -2.47 -4.66 1.60
CA GLN A 18 -3.77 -4.01 1.71
C GLN A 18 -4.12 -3.66 3.16
N ARG A 19 -3.91 -4.56 4.12
CA ARG A 19 -4.15 -4.27 5.55
C ARG A 19 -3.29 -3.12 6.04
N LEU A 20 -2.01 -3.09 5.66
CA LEU A 20 -1.08 -2.03 6.05
C LEU A 20 -1.48 -0.67 5.44
N MET A 21 -1.91 -0.66 4.17
CA MET A 21 -2.48 0.54 3.55
C MET A 21 -3.77 0.99 4.24
N LEU A 22 -4.66 0.06 4.60
CA LEU A 22 -5.89 0.38 5.33
C LEU A 22 -5.62 0.96 6.72
N ALA A 23 -4.47 0.64 7.31
CA ALA A 23 -3.99 1.20 8.57
C ALA A 23 -3.16 2.49 8.39
N ARG A 24 -2.96 2.97 7.15
CA ARG A 24 -2.10 4.12 6.83
C ARG A 24 -0.65 3.95 7.32
N ASN A 25 -0.16 2.73 7.36
CA ASN A 25 1.16 2.43 7.90
C ASN A 25 2.24 2.42 6.79
N GLY A 26 2.80 3.59 6.50
CA GLY A 26 3.80 3.76 5.43
C GLY A 26 5.09 2.98 5.65
N ASP A 27 5.58 2.95 6.88
CA ASP A 27 6.81 2.23 7.24
C ASP A 27 6.67 0.73 7.01
N ALA A 28 5.60 0.11 7.51
CA ALA A 28 5.38 -1.31 7.33
C ALA A 28 5.18 -1.69 5.86
N VAL A 29 4.57 -0.81 5.06
CA VAL A 29 4.45 -1.01 3.60
C VAL A 29 5.83 -1.00 2.93
N ARG A 30 6.71 -0.05 3.30
CA ARG A 30 8.09 0.02 2.80
C ARG A 30 8.91 -1.20 3.22
N GLU A 31 8.81 -1.60 4.49
CA GLU A 31 9.49 -2.79 5.02
C GLU A 31 9.04 -4.07 4.31
N LEU A 32 7.73 -4.24 4.10
CA LEU A 32 7.19 -5.38 3.35
C LEU A 32 7.68 -5.37 1.90
N ALA A 33 7.69 -4.21 1.25
CA ALA A 33 8.19 -4.08 -0.12
C ALA A 33 9.66 -4.47 -0.23
N GLN A 34 10.51 -4.03 0.70
CA GLN A 34 11.92 -4.40 0.75
C GLN A 34 12.11 -5.91 0.98
N ARG A 35 11.41 -6.48 1.96
CA ARG A 35 11.45 -7.93 2.25
C ARG A 35 11.05 -8.79 1.05
N ARG A 36 10.12 -8.30 0.25
CA ARG A 36 9.63 -8.96 -0.96
C ARG A 36 10.38 -8.56 -2.24
N ARG A 37 11.41 -7.70 -2.12
CA ARG A 37 12.21 -7.18 -3.23
C ARG A 37 11.36 -6.56 -4.35
N LEU A 38 10.25 -5.92 -3.98
CA LEU A 38 9.38 -5.23 -4.92
C LEU A 38 10.08 -3.97 -5.43
N SER A 39 10.00 -3.71 -6.73
CA SER A 39 10.49 -2.45 -7.28
C SER A 39 9.59 -1.28 -6.86
N LYS A 40 10.10 -0.05 -6.95
CA LYS A 40 9.28 1.16 -6.72
C LYS A 40 8.06 1.19 -7.63
N SER A 41 8.19 0.71 -8.87
CA SER A 41 7.11 0.60 -9.84
C SER A 41 6.05 -0.43 -9.43
N ASP A 42 6.47 -1.59 -8.93
CA ASP A 42 5.54 -2.64 -8.46
C ASP A 42 4.77 -2.18 -7.22
N VAL A 43 5.45 -1.51 -6.30
CA VAL A 43 4.85 -0.88 -5.11
C VAL A 43 3.81 0.16 -5.56
N ALA A 44 4.16 1.03 -6.50
CA ALA A 44 3.23 2.03 -7.00
C ALA A 44 2.01 1.42 -7.70
N ALA A 45 2.21 0.36 -8.48
CA ALA A 45 1.12 -0.37 -9.13
C ALA A 45 0.20 -1.04 -8.09
N LEU A 46 0.76 -1.67 -7.05
CA LEU A 46 -0.02 -2.29 -5.97
C LEU A 46 -0.83 -1.26 -5.18
N VAL A 47 -0.22 -0.13 -4.82
CA VAL A 47 -0.89 0.96 -4.10
C VAL A 47 -2.08 1.48 -4.91
N ARG A 48 -1.88 1.76 -6.21
CA ARG A 48 -2.95 2.23 -7.09
C ARG A 48 -4.07 1.21 -7.22
N ARG A 49 -3.74 -0.05 -7.48
CA ARG A 49 -4.73 -1.12 -7.61
C ARG A 49 -5.57 -1.30 -6.34
N ILE A 50 -4.92 -1.30 -5.16
CA ILE A 50 -5.63 -1.43 -3.89
C ILE A 50 -6.53 -0.22 -3.65
N LEU A 51 -6.07 0.99 -3.97
CA LEU A 51 -6.88 2.20 -3.87
C LEU A 51 -8.12 2.09 -4.76
N GLU A 52 -7.97 1.79 -6.05
CA GLU A 52 -9.07 1.60 -6.99
C GLU A 52 -10.06 0.51 -6.53
N GLU A 53 -9.55 -0.59 -5.99
CA GLU A 53 -10.39 -1.67 -5.46
C GLU A 53 -11.19 -1.22 -4.24
N GLN A 54 -10.58 -0.47 -3.31
CA GLN A 54 -11.29 0.08 -2.16
C GLN A 54 -12.25 1.19 -2.56
N GLU A 55 -11.95 2.01 -3.57
CA GLU A 55 -12.90 3.01 -4.07
C GLU A 55 -14.12 2.35 -4.71
N ARG A 56 -13.95 1.20 -5.38
CA ARG A 56 -15.04 0.46 -6.02
C ARG A 56 -15.86 -0.39 -5.06
N LEU A 57 -15.24 -1.04 -4.08
CA LEU A 57 -15.85 -2.09 -3.25
C LEU A 57 -15.81 -1.79 -1.74
N GLY A 58 -15.09 -0.76 -1.32
CA GLY A 58 -14.88 -0.42 0.08
C GLY A 58 -16.07 0.30 0.68
N THR A 59 -16.20 0.19 2.00
CA THR A 59 -17.14 0.97 2.81
C THR A 59 -16.47 2.26 3.29
N GLU A 60 -17.27 3.25 3.71
CA GLU A 60 -16.78 4.52 4.27
C GLU A 60 -15.73 4.33 5.38
N ASP A 61 -15.86 3.29 6.21
CA ASP A 61 -14.90 2.95 7.28
C ASP A 61 -13.46 2.71 6.78
N ARG A 62 -13.32 2.22 5.54
CA ARG A 62 -12.02 1.88 4.92
C ARG A 62 -11.43 3.05 4.14
N LEU A 63 -12.28 3.88 3.56
CA LEU A 63 -11.90 5.04 2.73
C LEU A 63 -11.71 6.31 3.53
N GLY A 64 -12.43 6.42 4.66
CA GLY A 64 -12.46 7.60 5.50
C GLY A 64 -11.13 7.97 6.15
N PRO A 65 -11.09 9.14 6.81
CA PRO A 65 -9.89 9.67 7.44
C PRO A 65 -9.43 8.76 8.57
N ARG A 66 -8.15 8.37 8.55
CA ARG A 66 -7.49 7.67 9.67
C ARG A 66 -6.23 8.39 10.05
N TYR A 67 -5.90 8.34 11.33
CA TYR A 67 -4.70 8.96 11.86
C TYR A 67 -3.46 8.33 11.22
N ASP A 68 -2.65 9.17 10.59
CA ASP A 68 -1.35 8.82 10.05
C ASP A 68 -0.27 9.43 10.97
N ILE A 69 0.55 8.55 11.56
CA ILE A 69 1.57 8.92 12.54
C ILE A 69 2.69 9.77 11.94
N HIS A 70 2.93 9.68 10.64
CA HIS A 70 4.02 10.38 9.95
C HIS A 70 3.69 11.83 9.67
N SER A 71 2.47 12.10 9.23
CA SER A 71 1.97 13.45 8.96
C SER A 71 1.35 14.10 10.20
N GLY A 72 1.01 13.31 11.23
CA GLY A 72 0.26 13.77 12.40
C GLY A 72 -1.17 14.17 12.07
N ARG A 73 -1.69 13.74 10.92
CA ARG A 73 -2.99 14.16 10.37
C ARG A 73 -3.89 12.96 10.15
N HIS A 74 -5.20 13.22 10.13
CA HIS A 74 -6.17 12.25 9.64
C HIS A 74 -6.22 12.35 8.12
N LEU A 75 -5.86 11.28 7.42
CA LEU A 75 -5.83 11.22 5.97
C LEU A 75 -6.80 10.14 5.47
N SER A 76 -7.58 10.48 4.44
CA SER A 76 -8.29 9.47 3.65
C SER A 76 -7.31 8.49 3.01
N LEU A 77 -7.80 7.34 2.55
CA LEU A 77 -6.94 6.37 1.86
C LEU A 77 -6.26 6.99 0.62
N ALA A 78 -7.00 7.79 -0.14
CA ALA A 78 -6.51 8.45 -1.35
C ALA A 78 -5.43 9.50 -1.05
N GLU A 79 -5.66 10.36 -0.05
CA GLU A 79 -4.67 11.37 0.37
C GLU A 79 -3.38 10.72 0.87
N TRP A 80 -3.52 9.69 1.71
CA TRP A 80 -2.37 8.94 2.22
C TRP A 80 -1.59 8.25 1.09
N ALA A 81 -2.29 7.57 0.17
CA ALA A 81 -1.66 6.93 -0.98
C ALA A 81 -0.92 7.94 -1.86
N GLY A 82 -1.51 9.12 -2.07
CA GLY A 82 -0.87 10.22 -2.80
C GLY A 82 0.41 10.72 -2.12
N GLN A 83 0.42 10.87 -0.80
CA GLN A 83 1.62 11.24 -0.05
C GLN A 83 2.69 10.14 -0.10
N PHE A 84 2.28 8.89 0.13
CA PHE A 84 3.16 7.73 0.12
C PHE A 84 3.89 7.55 -1.21
N LEU A 85 3.21 7.78 -2.34
CA LEU A 85 3.82 7.65 -3.67
C LEU A 85 4.75 8.80 -4.06
N ARG A 86 4.63 9.98 -3.41
CA ARG A 86 5.49 11.14 -3.67
C ARG A 86 6.82 11.09 -2.90
N GLY A 87 6.85 10.44 -1.73
CA GLY A 87 8.06 10.28 -0.91
C GLY A 87 8.81 8.99 -1.21
#